data_AF-A0A535UN96-F1
#
_entry.id   AF-A0A535UN96-F1
#
_cell.length_a   1.000
_cell.length_b   1.000
_cell.length_c   1.000
_cell.angle_alpha   90.00
_cell.angle_beta   90.00
_cell.angle_gamma   90.00
#
_symmetry.space_group_name_H-M   'P 1'
#
loop_
_entity.id
_entity.type
_entity.pdbx_description
1 polymer ?
#
loop_
_entity_poly.entity_id
_entity_poly.type
_entity_poly.pdbx_seq_one_letter_code
_entity_poly.pdbx_strand_id
1 'polypeptide(L)'
;AALYPGRSAAEAFVDAVYNDVLGRSPDSQGLGYWVARLNAGDPAWHLAASVVKSNEAMSNRVADDYWLLLGRAPDAQGLSSWTSLLQHGTRDETLLAQLAGSTEYWDDSQAY
;
A
#
# COMPACT_ATOMS: atom_id res chain seq x y z
N ALA A 1 12.57 -13.54 29.14
CA ALA A 1 13.65 -12.76 28.53
C ALA A 1 13.03 -11.83 27.49
N ALA A 2 13.08 -10.52 27.71
CA ALA A 2 12.45 -9.53 26.83
C ALA A 2 13.32 -9.36 25.59
N LEU A 3 12.78 -9.64 24.40
CA LEU A 3 13.54 -9.69 23.16
C LEU A 3 13.99 -8.31 22.63
N TYR A 4 13.64 -7.18 23.27
CA TYR A 4 14.12 -5.85 22.88
C TYR A 4 14.21 -4.90 24.10
N PRO A 5 15.40 -4.67 24.69
CA PRO A 5 15.58 -3.57 25.64
C PRO A 5 15.54 -2.24 24.88
N GLY A 6 14.38 -1.57 24.88
CA GLY A 6 14.18 -0.23 24.30
C GLY A 6 12.97 -0.08 23.37
N ARG A 7 12.39 -1.18 22.88
CA ARG A 7 11.21 -1.18 22.00
C ARG A 7 10.11 -2.06 22.57
N SER A 8 8.91 -1.51 22.74
CA SER A 8 7.72 -2.25 23.19
C SER A 8 7.21 -3.22 22.11
N ALA A 9 6.45 -4.23 22.53
CA ALA A 9 5.81 -5.16 21.60
C ALA A 9 4.86 -4.44 20.61
N ALA A 10 4.19 -3.38 21.06
CA ALA A 10 3.35 -2.54 20.20
C ALA A 10 4.19 -1.83 19.13
N GLU A 11 5.31 -1.20 19.51
CA GLU A 11 6.19 -0.52 18.55
C GLU A 11 6.79 -1.48 17.52
N ALA A 12 7.18 -2.69 17.94
CA ALA A 12 7.70 -3.72 17.03
C ALA A 12 6.62 -4.21 16.06
N PHE A 13 5.37 -4.38 16.53
CA PHE A 13 4.25 -4.80 15.70
C PHE A 13 3.88 -3.73 14.66
N VAL A 14 3.82 -2.45 15.07
CA VAL A 14 3.54 -1.34 14.14
C VAL A 14 4.59 -1.28 13.03
N ASP A 15 5.87 -1.44 13.38
CA ASP A 15 6.97 -1.48 12.41
C ASP A 15 6.82 -2.61 11.41
N ALA A 16 6.50 -3.81 11.90
CA ALA A 16 6.35 -4.98 11.04
C ALA A 16 5.21 -4.79 10.03
N VAL A 17 4.06 -4.27 10.48
CA VAL A 17 2.92 -4.00 9.59
C VAL A 17 3.27 -2.96 8.53
N TYR A 18 3.95 -1.88 8.91
CA TYR A 18 4.35 -0.83 7.95
C TYR A 18 5.36 -1.36 6.92
N ASN A 19 6.35 -2.16 7.34
CA ASN A 19 7.32 -2.73 6.40
C ASN A 19 6.68 -3.76 5.47
N ASP A 20 5.79 -4.61 5.98
CA ASP A 20 5.13 -5.65 5.19
C ASP A 20 4.17 -5.06 4.14
N VAL A 21 3.43 -4.00 4.50
CA VAL A 21 2.40 -3.43 3.63
C VAL A 21 2.90 -2.26 2.78
N LEU A 22 3.79 -1.42 3.32
CA LEU A 22 4.23 -0.18 2.67
C LEU A 22 5.70 -0.21 2.25
N GLY A 23 6.48 -1.22 2.66
CA GLY A 23 7.91 -1.31 2.33
C GLY A 23 8.78 -0.25 3.02
N ARG A 24 8.28 0.40 4.08
CA ARG A 24 9.01 1.42 4.84
C ARG A 24 8.68 1.38 6.33
N SER A 25 9.53 1.99 7.14
CA SER A 25 9.20 2.27 8.55
C SER A 25 8.10 3.34 8.70
N PRO A 26 7.30 3.27 9.78
CA PRO A 26 6.37 4.33 10.13
C PRO A 26 7.13 5.62 10.48
N ASP A 27 6.55 6.76 10.15
CA ASP A 27 7.02 8.03 10.71
C ASP A 27 6.68 8.13 12.20
N SER A 28 7.26 9.11 12.89
CA SER A 28 7.07 9.28 14.33
C SER A 28 5.61 9.50 14.74
N GLN A 29 4.82 10.16 13.89
CA GLN A 29 3.41 10.44 14.18
C GLN A 29 2.58 9.16 14.01
N GLY A 30 2.76 8.43 12.91
CA GLY A 30 2.09 7.16 12.66
C GLY A 30 2.43 6.11 13.73
N LEU A 31 3.70 6.00 14.11
CA LEU A 31 4.13 5.10 15.17
C LEU A 31 3.45 5.44 16.51
N GLY A 32 3.53 6.70 16.94
CA GLY A 32 2.92 7.14 18.21
C GLY A 32 1.40 6.94 18.24
N TYR A 33 0.72 7.25 17.13
CA TYR A 33 -0.72 7.06 16.98
C TYR A 33 -1.13 5.59 17.19
N TRP A 34 -0.50 4.67 16.45
CA TRP A 34 -0.88 3.25 16.52
C TRP A 34 -0.47 2.58 17.82
N VAL A 35 0.69 2.94 18.39
CA VAL A 35 1.12 2.46 19.70
C VAL A 35 0.11 2.88 20.78
N ALA A 36 -0.35 4.13 20.77
CA ALA A 36 -1.35 4.60 21.73
C ALA A 36 -2.66 3.81 21.61
N ARG A 37 -3.13 3.52 20.39
CA ARG A 37 -4.36 2.74 20.16
C ARG A 37 -4.21 1.29 20.61
N LEU A 38 -3.11 0.62 20.27
CA LEU A 38 -2.84 -0.75 20.72
C LEU A 38 -2.77 -0.85 22.24
N ASN A 39 -2.12 0.13 22.89
CA ASN A 39 -2.05 0.20 24.35
C ASN A 39 -3.42 0.48 24.99
N ALA A 40 -4.32 1.17 24.28
CA ALA A 40 -5.70 1.38 24.70
C ALA A 40 -6.63 0.16 24.47
N GLY A 41 -6.10 -0.93 23.90
CA GLY A 41 -6.84 -2.18 23.67
C GLY A 41 -7.46 -2.30 22.29
N ASP A 42 -7.15 -1.40 21.34
CA ASP A 42 -7.56 -1.61 19.95
C ASP A 42 -6.93 -2.89 19.41
N PRO A 43 -7.68 -3.70 18.66
CA PRO A 43 -7.17 -4.97 18.19
C PRO A 43 -6.15 -4.77 17.06
N ALA A 44 -5.10 -5.59 17.06
CA ALA A 44 -4.01 -5.56 16.09
C ALA A 44 -4.46 -5.63 14.61
N TRP A 45 -5.55 -6.37 14.33
CA TRP A 45 -6.09 -6.46 12.97
C TRP A 45 -6.62 -5.11 12.46
N HIS A 46 -7.05 -4.21 13.36
CA HIS A 46 -7.56 -2.91 12.98
C HIS A 46 -6.45 -2.04 12.39
N LEU A 47 -5.26 -2.02 13.02
CA LEU A 47 -4.05 -1.41 12.46
C LEU A 47 -3.74 -1.97 11.07
N ALA A 48 -3.64 -3.29 10.94
CA ALA A 48 -3.31 -3.93 9.67
C ALA A 48 -4.32 -3.55 8.57
N ALA A 49 -5.63 -3.61 8.88
CA ALA A 49 -6.69 -3.23 7.95
C ALA A 49 -6.62 -1.74 7.55
N SER A 50 -6.25 -0.85 8.47
CA SER A 50 -6.09 0.58 8.17
C SER A 50 -4.88 0.86 7.27
N VAL A 51 -3.76 0.18 7.50
CA VAL A 51 -2.56 0.35 6.66
C VAL A 51 -2.78 -0.23 5.26
N VAL A 52 -3.37 -1.43 5.14
CA VAL A 52 -3.71 -2.05 3.84
C VAL A 52 -4.70 -1.22 3.03
N LYS A 53 -5.64 -0.54 3.69
CA LYS A 53 -6.62 0.33 3.03
C LYS A 53 -6.16 1.78 2.85
N SER A 54 -4.92 2.09 3.21
CA SER A 54 -4.38 3.44 3.07
C SER A 54 -4.20 3.81 1.59
N ASN A 55 -4.25 5.11 1.29
CA ASN A 55 -3.93 5.63 -0.04
C ASN A 55 -2.55 5.17 -0.51
N GLU A 56 -1.58 5.13 0.40
CA GLU A 56 -0.21 4.71 0.09
C GLU A 56 -0.14 3.24 -0.34
N ALA A 57 -0.78 2.34 0.41
CA ALA A 57 -0.85 0.93 0.03
C ALA A 57 -1.52 0.74 -1.34
N MET A 58 -2.60 1.48 -1.60
CA MET A 58 -3.29 1.46 -2.89
C MET A 58 -2.41 1.99 -4.02
N SER A 59 -1.69 3.10 -3.82
CA SER A 59 -0.77 3.66 -4.81
C SER A 59 0.42 2.73 -5.09
N ASN A 60 1.00 2.11 -4.05
CA ASN A 60 2.07 1.12 -4.21
C ASN A 60 1.58 -0.05 -5.06
N ARG A 61 0.37 -0.54 -4.78
CA ARG A 61 -0.23 -1.62 -5.55
C ARG A 61 -0.43 -1.26 -7.03
N VAL A 62 -0.94 -0.06 -7.31
CA VAL A 62 -1.06 0.42 -8.69
C VAL A 62 0.30 0.44 -9.38
N ALA A 63 1.35 0.92 -8.69
CA ALA A 63 2.70 0.93 -9.23
C ALA A 63 3.23 -0.49 -9.52
N ASP A 64 3.01 -1.43 -8.61
CA ASP A 64 3.40 -2.84 -8.78
C ASP A 64 2.69 -3.49 -9.97
N ASP A 65 1.37 -3.25 -10.13
CA ASP A 65 0.59 -3.77 -11.25
C ASP A 65 1.08 -3.20 -12.60
N TYR A 66 1.48 -1.92 -12.64
CA TYR A 66 2.08 -1.30 -13.82
C TYR A 66 3.42 -1.95 -14.20
N TRP A 67 4.30 -2.21 -13.23
CA TRP A 67 5.56 -2.92 -13.50
C TRP A 67 5.32 -4.35 -13.95
N LEU A 68 4.36 -5.05 -13.34
CA LEU A 68 4.03 -6.44 -13.68
C LEU A 68 3.44 -6.58 -15.09
N LEU A 69 2.58 -5.63 -15.50
CA LEU A 69 1.85 -5.72 -16.77
C LEU A 69 2.51 -4.97 -17.93
N LEU A 70 3.10 -3.80 -17.66
CA LEU A 70 3.60 -2.87 -18.68
C LEU A 70 5.11 -2.66 -18.59
N GLY A 71 5.80 -3.26 -17.62
CA GLY A 71 7.26 -3.13 -17.49
C GLY A 71 7.76 -1.71 -17.25
N ARG A 72 6.88 -0.79 -16.80
CA ARG A 72 7.20 0.60 -16.50
C ARG A 72 6.37 1.12 -15.33
N ALA A 73 6.80 2.21 -14.71
CA ALA A 73 6.01 2.92 -13.71
C ALA A 73 4.81 3.68 -14.34
N PRO A 74 3.73 3.90 -13.57
CA PRO A 74 2.64 4.78 -13.99
C PRO A 74 3.10 6.24 -14.02
N ASP A 75 2.52 7.05 -14.91
CA ASP A 75 2.61 8.50 -14.80
C ASP A 75 1.74 9.01 -13.64
N ALA A 76 1.90 10.30 -13.29
CA ALA A 76 1.20 10.90 -12.15
C ALA A 76 -0.34 10.90 -12.31
N GLN A 77 -0.85 11.08 -13.53
CA GLN A 77 -2.27 11.09 -13.80
C GLN A 77 -2.84 9.68 -13.72
N GLY A 78 -2.15 8.69 -14.30
CA GLY A 78 -2.48 7.28 -14.19
C GLY A 78 -2.55 6.84 -12.73
N LEU A 79 -1.48 7.05 -11.97
CA LEU A 79 -1.39 6.66 -10.55
C LEU A 79 -2.53 7.26 -9.72
N SER A 80 -2.80 8.56 -9.88
CA SER A 80 -3.87 9.25 -9.14
C SER A 80 -5.26 8.73 -9.52
N SER A 81 -5.51 8.49 -10.80
CA SER A 81 -6.82 8.07 -11.31
C SER A 81 -7.15 6.65 -10.80
N TRP A 82 -6.18 5.74 -10.91
CA TRP A 82 -6.32 4.37 -10.44
C TRP A 82 -6.42 4.26 -8.92
N THR A 83 -5.60 5.00 -8.18
CA THR A 83 -5.68 5.02 -6.72
C THR A 83 -7.06 5.47 -6.25
N SER A 84 -7.64 6.51 -6.87
CA SER A 84 -9.00 6.97 -6.58
C SER A 84 -10.07 5.90 -6.86
N LEU A 85 -9.94 5.17 -7.97
CA LEU A 85 -10.86 4.08 -8.29
C LEU A 85 -10.81 2.94 -7.26
N LEU A 86 -9.61 2.57 -6.80
CA LEU A 86 -9.42 1.58 -5.74
C LEU A 86 -10.01 2.04 -4.40
N GLN A 87 -9.88 3.34 -4.07
CA GLN A 87 -10.50 3.93 -2.88
C GLN A 87 -12.02 3.83 -2.89
N HIS A 88 -12.63 3.94 -4.08
CA HIS A 88 -14.08 3.81 -4.26
C HIS A 88 -14.57 2.35 -4.35
N GLY A 89 -13.70 1.37 -4.10
CA GLY A 89 -14.07 -0.05 -4.04
C GLY A 89 -14.11 -0.74 -5.40
N THR A 90 -13.51 -0.13 -6.42
CA THR A 90 -13.30 -0.81 -7.71
C THR A 90 -12.38 -2.00 -7.49
N ARG A 91 -12.73 -3.16 -8.06
CA ARG A 91 -11.93 -4.38 -7.93
C ARG A 91 -10.69 -4.28 -8.81
N ASP A 92 -9.60 -4.86 -8.34
CA ASP A 92 -8.31 -4.86 -9.05
C ASP A 92 -8.42 -5.49 -10.44
N GLU A 93 -9.32 -6.46 -10.61
CA GLU A 93 -9.56 -7.10 -11.90
C GLU A 93 -10.07 -6.10 -12.97
N THR A 94 -10.79 -5.04 -12.54
CA THR A 94 -11.21 -3.96 -13.44
C THR A 94 -10.03 -3.05 -13.79
N LEU A 95 -9.10 -2.83 -12.85
CA LEU A 95 -7.86 -2.11 -13.13
C LEU A 95 -7.04 -2.87 -14.18
N LEU A 96 -6.81 -4.18 -13.99
CA LEU A 96 -6.09 -5.02 -14.95
C LEU A 96 -6.78 -5.05 -16.32
N ALA A 97 -8.11 -5.20 -16.35
CA ALA A 97 -8.87 -5.24 -17.60
C ALA A 97 -8.84 -3.91 -18.37
N GLN A 98 -8.88 -2.78 -17.65
CA GLN A 98 -8.77 -1.46 -18.27
C GLN A 98 -7.34 -1.11 -18.64
N LEU A 99 -6.33 -1.57 -17.88
CA LEU A 99 -4.92 -1.39 -18.21
C LEU A 99 -4.51 -2.19 -19.45
N ALA A 100 -4.92 -3.46 -19.53
CA ALA A 100 -4.71 -4.31 -20.69
C ALA A 100 -5.54 -3.89 -21.92
N GLY A 101 -6.67 -3.20 -21.68
CA GLY A 101 -7.56 -2.70 -22.72
C GLY A 101 -7.32 -1.25 -23.13
N SER A 102 -6.46 -0.50 -22.41
CA SER A 102 -6.18 0.90 -22.75
C SER A 102 -5.13 0.99 -23.86
N THR A 103 -5.09 2.16 -24.50
CA THR A 103 -4.07 2.53 -25.48
C THR A 103 -2.65 2.33 -24.94
N GLU A 104 -2.43 2.34 -23.62
CA GLU A 104 -1.10 2.14 -23.00
C GLU A 104 -0.47 0.76 -23.30
N TYR A 105 -1.27 -0.31 -23.44
CA TYR A 105 -0.75 -1.64 -23.86
C TYR A 105 -0.39 -1.66 -25.35
N TRP A 106 -1.18 -0.96 -26.17
CA TRP A 106 -0.96 -0.90 -27.62
C TRP A 106 0.20 0.03 -28.01
N ASP A 107 0.44 1.09 -27.26
CA ASP A 107 1.57 2.00 -27.47
C ASP A 107 2.90 1.39 -27.01
N ASP A 108 2.91 0.56 -25.96
CA ASP A 108 4.11 -0.16 -25.50
C ASP A 108 4.46 -1.37 -26.38
N SER A 109 3.45 -2.12 -26.87
CA SER A 109 3.67 -3.27 -27.76
C SER A 109 4.17 -2.93 -29.17
N GLN A 110 4.16 -1.64 -29.56
CA GLN A 110 4.76 -1.15 -30.81
C GLN A 110 6.20 -0.63 -30.63
N ALA A 111 6.73 -0.65 -29.39
CA ALA A 111 8.09 -0.22 -29.09
C ALA A 111 9.15 -1.34 -29.23
N TYR A 112 8.74 -2.55 -29.63
CA TYR A 112 9.59 -3.70 -29.99
C TYR A 112 9.42 -4.07 -31.46
#